data_AF-A0A9P7YEA7-F1
#
_entry.id   AF-A0A9P7YEA7-F1
#
_cell.length_a   1.000
_cell.length_b   1.000
_cell.length_c   1.000
_cell.angle_alpha   90.00
_cell.angle_beta   90.00
_cell.angle_gamma   90.00
#
_symmetry.space_group_name_H-M   'P 1'
#
loop_
_entity.id
_entity.type
_entity.pdbx_description
1 polymer ?
#
loop_
_entity_poly.entity_id
_entity_poly.type
_entity_poly.pdbx_seq_one_letter_code
_entity_poly.pdbx_strand_id
1 'polypeptide(L)' 'LSVAMLSLFIEKRPTICFVCLGEENLPFEKRVYLFTSPGDLTKHFKWKYLSNIREGDYVRCNVC' A
#
# COMPACT_ATOMS: atom_id res chain seq x y z
N LEU A 1 11.89 17.63 13.84
CA LEU A 1 11.44 16.39 13.16
C LEU A 1 11.84 15.20 14.02
N SER A 2 10.94 14.26 14.28
CA SER A 2 11.27 13.07 15.06
C SER A 2 12.21 12.15 14.28
N VAL A 3 13.01 11.35 14.99
CA VAL A 3 13.92 10.36 14.41
C VAL A 3 13.17 9.42 13.45
N ALA A 4 11.94 9.03 13.81
CA ALA A 4 11.07 8.22 12.96
C ALA A 4 10.72 8.89 11.62
N MET A 5 10.45 10.20 11.60
CA MET A 5 10.18 10.92 10.36
C MET A 5 11.43 11.02 9.48
N LEU A 6 12.60 11.24 10.08
CA LEU A 6 13.88 11.26 9.38
C LEU A 6 14.23 9.88 8.79
N SER A 7 13.94 8.79 9.49
CA SER A 7 14.15 7.43 8.99
C SER A 7 13.33 7.11 7.73
N LEU A 8 12.12 7.66 7.59
CA LEU A 8 11.33 7.50 6.35
C LEU A 8 11.97 8.16 5.11
N PHE A 9 12.85 9.15 5.31
CA PHE A 9 13.61 9.77 4.23
C PHE A 9 14.93 9.03 3.93
N ILE A 10 15.43 8.23 4.86
CA ILE A 10 16.70 7.48 4.74
C ILE A 10 16.43 6.05 4.25
N GLU A 11 15.35 5.41 4.71
CA GLU A 11 14.91 4.11 4.24
C GLU A 11 14.25 4.24 2.87
N LYS A 12 14.64 3.38 1.93
CA LYS A 12 14.01 3.33 0.61
C LYS A 12 12.52 3.05 0.80
N ARG A 13 11.69 4.01 0.39
CA ARG A 13 10.24 3.86 0.44
C ARG A 13 9.82 2.60 -0.33
N PRO A 14 8.98 1.71 0.25
CA PRO A 14 8.62 0.46 -0.39
C PRO A 14 7.88 0.71 -1.71
N THR A 15 8.13 -0.17 -2.67
CA THR A 15 7.44 -0.19 -3.96
C THR A 15 6.53 -1.41 -4.09
N ILE A 16 6.27 -2.15 -3.02
CA ILE A 16 5.34 -3.27 -3.00
C ILE A 16 4.05 -2.88 -2.27
N CYS A 17 2.90 -3.37 -2.75
CA CYS A 17 1.62 -3.15 -2.07
C CYS A 17 1.39 -4.21 -0.99
N PHE A 18 1.44 -3.80 0.28
CA PHE A 18 1.23 -4.71 1.42
C PHE A 18 -0.15 -5.38 1.42
N VAL A 19 -1.18 -4.71 0.92
CA VAL A 19 -2.53 -5.30 0.78
C VAL A 19 -2.55 -6.37 -0.31
N CYS A 20 -1.95 -6.10 -1.48
CA CYS A 20 -1.81 -7.13 -2.51
C CYS A 20 -0.99 -8.32 -2.00
N LEU A 21 0.06 -8.07 -1.23
CA LEU A 21 0.91 -9.12 -0.69
C LEU A 21 0.11 -10.06 0.24
N GLY A 22 -0.78 -9.50 1.06
CA GLY A 22 -1.64 -10.26 1.99
C GLY A 22 -2.90 -10.86 1.37
N GLU A 23 -3.30 -10.45 0.16
CA GLU A 23 -4.52 -10.92 -0.49
C GLU A 23 -4.31 -12.31 -1.13
N GLU A 24 -4.78 -13.35 -0.45
CA GLU A 24 -4.61 -14.75 -0.88
C GLU A 24 -5.38 -15.08 -2.17
N ASN A 25 -6.45 -14.33 -2.46
CA ASN A 25 -7.26 -14.55 -3.67
C ASN A 25 -6.59 -14.00 -4.95
N LEU A 26 -5.49 -13.26 -4.84
CA LEU A 26 -4.75 -12.78 -6.00
C LEU A 26 -3.72 -13.82 -6.47
N PRO A 27 -3.50 -13.96 -7.80
CA PRO A 27 -2.37 -14.73 -8.32
C PRO A 27 -1.05 -14.24 -7.72
N PHE A 28 -0.13 -15.16 -7.43
CA PHE A 28 1.14 -14.85 -6.76
C PHE A 28 1.89 -13.68 -7.42
N GLU A 29 1.95 -13.66 -8.75
CA GLU A 29 2.60 -12.58 -9.52
C GLU A 29 2.01 -11.19 -9.24
N LYS A 30 0.70 -11.10 -8.99
CA LYS A 30 0.02 -9.85 -8.63
C LYS A 30 0.26 -9.48 -7.18
N ARG A 31 0.46 -10.46 -6.30
CA ARG A 31 0.76 -10.25 -4.87
C ARG A 31 2.17 -9.67 -4.67
N VAL A 32 3.14 -10.19 -5.42
CA VAL A 32 4.56 -9.79 -5.30
C VAL A 32 4.98 -8.70 -6.30
N TYR A 33 4.03 -8.07 -7.00
CA TYR A 33 4.33 -7.05 -7.99
C TYR A 33 5.04 -5.84 -7.36
N LEU A 34 6.21 -5.51 -7.91
CA LEU A 34 7.00 -4.33 -7.55
C LEU A 34 6.67 -3.18 -8.51
N PHE A 35 6.24 -2.06 -7.95
CA PHE A 35 6.00 -0.83 -8.70
C PHE A 35 7.32 -0.13 -9.06
N THR A 36 7.34 0.57 -10.20
CA THR A 36 8.51 1.33 -10.66
C THR A 36 8.90 2.44 -9.69
N SER A 37 7.91 3.11 -9.10
CA SER A 37 8.11 4.17 -8.12
C SER A 37 7.15 4.04 -6.93
N PRO A 38 7.50 4.63 -5.77
CA PRO A 38 6.56 4.77 -4.66
C PRO A 38 5.31 5.61 -5.02
N GLY A 39 5.43 6.48 -6.03
CA GLY A 39 4.31 7.25 -6.57
C GLY A 39 3.28 6.36 -7.26
N ASP A 40 3.73 5.41 -8.07
CA ASP A 40 2.86 4.43 -8.73
C ASP A 40 2.15 3.52 -7.72
N LEU A 41 2.88 3.11 -6.68
CA LEU A 41 2.29 2.36 -5.56
C LEU A 41 1.20 3.19 -4.85
N THR A 42 1.46 4.47 -4.57
CA THR A 42 0.49 5.36 -3.93
C THR A 42 -0.77 5.51 -4.80
N LYS A 43 -0.60 5.68 -6.12
CA LYS A 43 -1.70 5.77 -7.08
C LYS A 43 -2.52 4.48 -7.13
N HIS A 44 -1.85 3.33 -7.21
CA HIS A 44 -2.50 2.02 -7.14
C HIS A 44 -3.32 1.87 -5.87
N PHE A 45 -2.75 2.21 -4.72
CA PHE A 45 -3.42 2.04 -3.44
C PHE A 45 -4.69 2.91 -3.36
N LYS A 46 -4.60 4.18 -3.75
CA LYS A 46 -5.75 5.10 -3.79
C LYS A 46 -6.85 4.57 -4.72
N TRP A 47 -6.49 4.19 -5.94
CA TRP A 47 -7.46 3.75 -6.93
C TRP A 47 -8.11 2.41 -6.62
N LYS A 48 -7.35 1.45 -6.09
CA LYS A 48 -7.86 0.11 -5.85
C LYS A 48 -8.60 -0.01 -4.52
N TYR A 49 -8.08 0.61 -3.46
CA TYR A 49 -8.60 0.39 -2.11
C TYR A 49 -9.37 1.59 -1.55
N LEU A 50 -9.09 2.81 -2.02
CA LEU A 50 -9.74 4.01 -1.49
C LEU A 50 -10.83 4.59 -2.40
N SER A 51 -10.86 4.24 -3.70
CA SER A 51 -11.80 4.84 -4.65
C SER A 51 -13.28 4.66 -4.33
N ASN A 52 -13.64 3.67 -3.52
CA ASN A 52 -15.03 3.37 -3.17
C ASN A 52 -15.36 3.67 -1.71
N ILE A 53 -14.44 4.26 -0.94
CA ILE A 53 -14.68 4.62 0.46
C ILE A 53 -15.51 5.89 0.50
N ARG A 54 -16.65 5.83 1.17
CA ARG A 54 -17.52 6.97 1.46
C ARG A 54 -17.29 7.46 2.89
N GLU A 55 -17.73 8.69 3.14
CA GLU A 55 -17.74 9.23 4.49
C GLU A 55 -18.64 8.38 5.40
N GLY A 56 -18.08 7.90 6.52
CA GLY A 56 -18.75 6.99 7.44
C GLY A 56 -18.50 5.49 7.19
N ASP A 57 -17.80 5.12 6.10
CA ASP A 57 -17.45 3.72 5.86
C ASP A 57 -16.43 3.20 6.88
N TYR A 58 -16.70 2.02 7.43
CA TYR A 58 -15.76 1.31 8.28
C TYR A 58 -14.77 0.51 7.42
N VAL A 59 -13.52 0.97 7.38
CA VAL A 59 -12.44 0.27 6.68
C VAL A 59 -11.78 -0.72 7.62
N ARG A 60 -12.04 -2.01 7.41
CA ARG A 60 -11.33 -3.07 8.11
C ARG A 60 -9.99 -3.34 7.45
N CYS A 61 -8.93 -3.29 8.24
CA CYS A 61 -7.62 -3.78 7.84
C CYS A 61 -7.59 -5.31 7.96
N ASN A 62 -7.41 -6.03 6.86
CA ASN A 62 -7.28 -7.49 6.87
C ASN A 62 -5.83 -7.97 7.05
N VAL A 63 -4.89 -7.05 7.24
CA VAL A 63 -3.45 -7.30 7.47
C VAL A 63 -3.06 -6.98 8.94
N CYS A 64 -4.05 -6.54 9.72
CA CYS A 64 -4.01 -6.29 11.15
C CYS A 64 -4.73 -7.47 11.83
#